data_AF-A0A3D0F4Z5-F1
#
_entry.id   AF-A0A3D0F4Z5-F1
#
_cell.length_a   1.000
_cell.length_b   1.000
_cell.length_c   1.000
_cell.angle_alpha   90.00
_cell.angle_beta   90.00
_cell.angle_gamma   90.00
#
_symmetry.space_group_name_H-M   'P 1'
#
loop_
_entity.id
_entity.type
_entity.pdbx_description
1 polymer ?
#
loop_
_entity_poly.entity_id
_entity_poly.type
_entity_poly.pdbx_seq_one_letter_code
_entity_poly.pdbx_strand_id
1 'polypeptide(L)'
;MRGSGKEGGKVMNFLLGLFAQPAHKGALPTLFAATNMQLQGGEYIGPDGIANFRGNPIITSEGDKLFKADISQKLWDVSEELTGVSYLSKY
;
A
#
# COMPACT_ATOMS: atom_id res chain seq x y z
N MET A 1 12.02 -15.08 -6.99
CA MET A 1 11.98 -13.70 -7.52
C MET A 1 10.96 -13.67 -8.65
N ARG A 2 10.00 -12.73 -8.63
CA ARG A 2 8.89 -12.69 -9.61
C ARG A 2 9.45 -12.77 -11.04
N GLY A 3 8.92 -13.69 -11.85
CA GLY A 3 9.32 -13.88 -13.25
C GLY A 3 10.35 -15.00 -13.52
N SER A 4 10.92 -15.67 -12.50
CA SER A 4 11.97 -16.68 -12.77
C SER A 4 11.50 -18.04 -13.31
N GLY A 5 10.19 -18.29 -13.39
CA GLY A 5 9.62 -19.61 -13.77
C GLY A 5 9.88 -20.74 -12.77
N LYS A 6 10.80 -20.55 -11.80
CA LYS A 6 11.07 -21.48 -10.71
C LYS A 6 9.97 -21.38 -9.67
N GLU A 7 9.31 -22.49 -9.38
CA GLU A 7 8.42 -22.60 -8.23
C GLU A 7 9.17 -22.11 -6.98
N GLY A 8 8.55 -21.21 -6.21
CA GLY A 8 9.08 -20.83 -4.91
C GLY A 8 9.30 -22.11 -4.11
N GLY A 9 10.51 -22.30 -3.54
CA GLY A 9 10.83 -23.52 -2.82
C GLY A 9 9.73 -23.85 -1.80
N LYS A 10 9.40 -25.13 -1.61
CA LYS A 10 8.26 -25.57 -0.77
C LYS A 10 8.22 -24.92 0.62
N VAL A 11 9.39 -24.65 1.20
CA VAL A 11 9.54 -23.91 2.47
C VAL A 11 9.02 -22.48 2.37
N MET A 12 9.35 -21.74 1.31
CA MET A 12 8.86 -20.38 1.08
C MET A 12 7.34 -20.36 0.89
N ASN A 13 6.79 -21.29 0.11
CA ASN A 13 5.34 -21.36 -0.10
C ASN A 13 4.60 -21.70 1.20
N PHE A 14 5.16 -22.59 2.01
CA PHE A 14 4.62 -22.91 3.33
C PHE A 14 4.64 -21.69 4.26
N LEU A 15 5.77 -20.98 4.36
CA LEU A 15 5.89 -19.75 5.14
C LEU A 15 4.90 -18.68 4.66
N LEU A 16 4.81 -18.45 3.35
CA LEU A 16 3.81 -17.53 2.77
C LEU A 16 2.39 -17.96 3.10
N GLY A 17 2.06 -19.25 3.08
CA GLY A 17 0.74 -19.76 3.48
C GLY A 17 0.38 -19.48 4.94
N LEU A 18 1.38 -19.45 5.83
CA LEU A 18 1.18 -19.13 7.24
C LEU A 18 0.99 -17.64 7.51
N PHE A 19 1.58 -16.75 6.69
CA PHE A 19 1.57 -15.29 6.92
C PHE A 19 0.75 -14.45 5.92
N ALA A 20 0.57 -14.88 4.67
CA ALA A 20 -0.14 -14.13 3.60
C ALA A 20 -1.61 -14.53 3.47
N GLN A 21 -2.53 -13.57 3.33
CA GLN A 21 -3.96 -13.86 3.16
C GLN A 21 -4.34 -14.21 1.71
N PRO A 22 -5.48 -14.91 1.49
CA PRO A 22 -6.01 -15.11 0.14
C PRO A 22 -6.16 -13.79 -0.62
N ALA A 23 -5.98 -13.83 -1.95
CA ALA A 23 -5.96 -12.64 -2.80
C ALA A 23 -7.22 -11.76 -2.64
N HIS A 24 -8.41 -12.37 -2.52
CA HIS A 24 -9.66 -11.63 -2.33
C HIS A 24 -9.68 -10.82 -1.03
N LYS A 25 -9.05 -11.31 0.06
CA LYS A 25 -8.90 -10.54 1.30
C LYS A 25 -7.87 -9.42 1.15
N GLY A 26 -6.77 -9.70 0.43
CA GLY A 26 -5.76 -8.69 0.10
C GLY A 26 -6.30 -7.51 -0.73
N ALA A 27 -7.39 -7.72 -1.47
CA ALA A 27 -8.05 -6.66 -2.24
C ALA A 27 -8.98 -5.76 -1.40
N LEU A 28 -9.36 -6.16 -0.19
CA LEU A 28 -10.33 -5.42 0.63
C LEU A 28 -9.87 -4.00 1.00
N PRO A 29 -8.61 -3.73 1.37
CA PRO A 29 -8.13 -2.35 1.62
C PRO A 29 -8.30 -1.43 0.40
N THR A 30 -8.01 -1.92 -0.80
CA THR A 30 -8.19 -1.15 -2.04
C THR A 30 -9.65 -0.90 -2.35
N LEU A 31 -10.52 -1.90 -2.18
CA LEU A 31 -11.96 -1.72 -2.36
C LEU A 31 -12.51 -0.71 -1.35
N PHE A 32 -12.13 -0.82 -0.07
CA PHE A 32 -12.52 0.14 0.96
C PHE A 32 -12.09 1.56 0.60
N ALA A 33 -10.85 1.76 0.16
CA ALA A 33 -10.33 3.05 -0.29
C ALA A 33 -11.12 3.62 -1.47
N ALA A 34 -11.52 2.77 -2.41
CA ALA A 34 -12.22 3.18 -3.62
C ALA A 34 -13.71 3.46 -3.41
N THR A 35 -14.35 2.82 -2.43
CA THR A 35 -15.82 2.85 -2.29
C THR A 35 -16.33 3.57 -1.04
N ASN A 36 -15.48 3.82 -0.04
CA ASN A 36 -15.92 4.50 1.17
C ASN A 36 -16.05 6.01 0.96
N MET A 37 -17.29 6.50 0.93
CA MET A 37 -17.61 7.92 0.72
C MET A 37 -17.29 8.83 1.91
N GLN A 38 -16.88 8.28 3.05
CA GLN A 38 -16.54 9.05 4.24
C GLN A 38 -15.06 9.47 4.28
N LEU A 39 -14.24 8.94 3.37
CA LEU A 39 -12.81 9.29 3.28
C LEU A 39 -12.65 10.73 2.79
N GLN A 40 -11.71 11.45 3.40
CA GLN A 40 -11.40 12.85 3.12
C GLN A 40 -10.20 13.01 2.19
N GLY A 41 -9.39 11.96 2.04
CA GLY A 41 -8.13 11.98 1.30
C GLY A 41 -6.92 12.07 2.23
N GLY A 42 -5.88 11.31 1.92
CA GLY A 42 -4.67 11.21 2.73
C GLY A 42 -4.66 10.04 3.72
N GLU A 43 -5.79 9.37 3.95
CA GLU A 43 -5.85 8.22 4.84
C GLU A 43 -5.04 7.02 4.32
N TYR A 44 -4.36 6.32 5.24
CA TYR A 44 -3.66 5.08 4.93
C TYR A 44 -4.45 3.86 5.40
N ILE A 45 -4.93 3.06 4.45
CA ILE A 45 -5.82 1.94 4.69
C ILE A 45 -5.04 0.63 4.59
N GLY A 46 -5.04 -0.12 5.69
CA GLY A 46 -4.35 -1.40 5.81
C GLY A 46 -5.22 -2.41 6.57
N PRO A 47 -4.81 -3.67 6.64
CA PRO A 47 -5.55 -4.65 7.42
C PRO A 47 -5.26 -4.51 8.92
N ASP A 48 -6.26 -4.80 9.75
CA ASP A 48 -6.24 -4.62 11.22
C ASP A 48 -5.48 -5.70 12.04
N GLY A 49 -4.94 -6.73 11.40
CA GLY A 49 -4.24 -7.82 12.10
C GLY A 49 -2.76 -7.55 12.35
N ILE A 50 -2.08 -8.59 12.86
CA ILE A 50 -0.69 -8.51 13.34
C ILE A 50 0.23 -7.96 12.24
N ALA A 51 0.94 -6.88 12.59
CA ALA A 51 1.89 -6.17 11.72
C ALA A 51 1.30 -5.79 10.35
N ASN A 52 -0.02 -5.56 10.26
CA ASN A 52 -0.73 -5.20 9.04
C ASN A 52 -0.59 -6.25 7.90
N PHE A 53 -0.38 -7.53 8.22
CA PHE A 53 -0.26 -8.58 7.20
C PHE A 53 -1.60 -9.14 6.70
N ARG A 54 -2.61 -9.20 7.57
CA ARG A 54 -3.92 -9.82 7.31
C ARG A 54 -4.99 -9.18 8.16
N GLY A 55 -6.25 -9.31 7.78
CA GLY A 55 -7.37 -8.77 8.55
C GLY A 55 -8.38 -8.02 7.68
N ASN A 56 -9.27 -7.30 8.34
CA ASN A 56 -10.25 -6.42 7.69
C ASN A 56 -9.64 -5.04 7.44
N PRO A 57 -10.09 -4.32 6.39
CA PRO A 57 -9.59 -2.99 6.10
C PRO A 57 -9.96 -2.01 7.21
N ILE A 58 -8.98 -1.23 7.66
CA ILE A 58 -9.15 -0.14 8.63
C ILE A 58 -8.28 1.05 8.19
N ILE A 59 -8.71 2.26 8.55
CA ILE A 59 -7.86 3.45 8.51
C ILE A 59 -6.84 3.30 9.65
N THR A 60 -5.56 3.26 9.30
CA THR A 60 -4.47 3.10 10.28
C THR A 60 -3.75 4.43 10.49
N SER A 61 -3.13 4.60 11.66
CA SER A 61 -2.24 5.73 11.95
C SER A 61 -0.80 5.54 11.43
N GLU A 62 -0.50 4.42 10.75
CA GLU A 62 0.85 4.16 10.22
C GLU A 62 1.22 5.14 9.11
N GLY A 63 0.25 5.57 8.29
CA GLY A 63 0.47 6.60 7.27
C GLY A 63 1.05 7.88 7.85
N ASP A 64 0.41 8.39 8.91
CA ASP A 64 0.82 9.63 9.58
C ASP A 64 2.22 9.52 10.18
N LYS A 65 2.57 8.36 10.76
CA LYS A 65 3.90 8.12 11.35
C LYS A 65 5.02 8.09 10.30
N LEU A 66 4.70 7.59 9.11
CA LEU A 66 5.66 7.42 8.02
C LEU A 66 5.77 8.67 7.13
N PHE A 67 4.77 9.56 7.18
CA PHE A 67 4.72 10.73 6.34
C PHE A 67 5.76 11.79 6.76
N LYS A 68 6.55 12.23 5.78
CA LYS A 68 7.56 13.29 5.92
C LYS A 68 7.36 14.29 4.80
N ALA A 69 6.78 15.45 5.12
CA ALA A 69 6.36 16.44 4.14
C ALA A 69 7.51 16.94 3.24
N ASP A 70 8.69 17.16 3.81
CA ASP A 70 9.89 17.59 3.10
C ASP A 70 10.36 16.55 2.07
N ILE A 71 10.33 15.26 2.45
CA ILE A 71 10.71 14.16 1.55
C ILE A 71 9.65 13.97 0.46
N SER A 72 8.36 14.00 0.82
CA SER A 72 7.25 13.87 -0.12
C SER A 72 7.30 14.96 -1.19
N GLN A 73 7.56 16.22 -0.79
CA GLN A 73 7.72 17.34 -1.71
C GLN A 73 8.85 17.10 -2.71
N LYS A 74 10.04 16.78 -2.19
CA LYS A 74 11.21 16.57 -3.03
C LYS A 74 11.01 15.41 -4.01
N LEU A 75 10.37 14.33 -3.55
CA LEU A 75 10.03 13.20 -4.40
C LEU A 75 9.06 13.60 -5.52
N TRP A 76 8.05 14.41 -5.21
CA TRP A 76 7.10 14.89 -6.21
C TRP A 76 7.78 15.75 -7.26
N ASP A 77 8.61 16.72 -6.84
CA ASP A 77 9.31 17.63 -7.76
C ASP A 77 10.23 16.87 -8.73
N VAL A 78 10.99 15.89 -8.24
CA VAL A 78 11.83 15.03 -9.09
C VAL A 78 10.97 14.14 -10.01
N SER A 79 9.82 13.67 -9.54
CA SER A 79 8.91 12.86 -10.36
C SER A 79 8.33 13.68 -11.53
N GLU A 80 7.93 14.93 -11.28
CA GLU A 80 7.50 15.86 -12.33
C GLU A 80 8.62 16.14 -13.33
N GLU A 81 9.84 16.43 -12.86
CA GLU A 81 11.01 16.66 -13.72
C GLU A 81 11.30 15.45 -14.63
N LEU A 82 11.34 14.25 -14.05
CA LEU A 82 11.69 13.03 -14.78
C LEU A 82 10.60 12.58 -15.76
N THR A 83 9.33 12.91 -15.50
CA THR A 83 8.20 12.53 -16.36
C THR A 83 7.79 13.62 -17.34
N GLY A 84 8.23 14.87 -17.14
CA GLY A 84 7.78 16.03 -17.89
C GLY A 84 6.31 16.40 -17.65
N VAL A 85 5.66 15.79 -16.65
CA VAL A 85 4.29 16.11 -16.23
C VAL A 85 4.36 17.20 -15.17
N SER A 86 3.42 18.15 -15.21
CA SER A 86 3.29 19.17 -14.17
C SER A 86 1.83 19.29 -13.74
N TYR A 87 1.62 19.37 -12.43
CA TYR A 87 0.30 19.53 -11.84
C TYR A 87 0.02 21.01 -11.52
N LEU A 88 -1.22 21.45 -11.76
CA LEU A 88 -1.65 22.85 -11.55
C LEU A 88 -1.80 23.24 -10.08
N SER A 89 -1.99 22.25 -9.19
CA SER A 89 -1.98 22.45 -7.75
C SER A 89 -0.82 21.68 -7.15
N LYS A 90 -0.04 22.35 -6.31
CA LYS A 90 0.83 21.70 -5.34
C LYS A 90 0.17 21.88 -3.97
N TYR A 91 -0.45 20.79 -3.49
CA TYR A 91 -1.21 20.61 -2.23
C TYR A 91 -2.55 21.32 -2.14
#